data_AF-A0A965LGS1-F1
#
_entry.id   AF-A0A965LGS1-F1
#
_cell.length_a   1.000
_cell.length_b   1.000
_cell.length_c   1.000
_cell.angle_alpha   90.00
_cell.angle_beta   90.00
_cell.angle_gamma   90.00
#
_symmetry.space_group_name_H-M   'P 1'
#
loop_
_entity.id
_entity.type
_entity.pdbx_description
1 polymer ?
#
loop_
_entity_poly.entity_id
_entity_poly.type
_entity_poly.pdbx_seq_one_letter_code
_entity_poly.pdbx_strand_id
1 'polypeptide(L)'
;MNSSGQAVLCSAATDRPIGVLQNTPESGEEASVLVVGGTKVVASASLDEGTLIGTTSAGKAGAKVPGTDTTNYAVGTVIFAAGADLELLTAVVNCAAPARAA
;
A
#
# COMPACT_ATOMS: atom_id res chain seq x y z
N MET A 1 2.93 -5.20 -10.78
CA MET A 1 3.19 -6.44 -11.55
C MET A 1 4.31 -6.16 -12.53
N ASN A 2 5.19 -7.12 -12.78
CA ASN A 2 6.22 -6.98 -13.82
C ASN A 2 5.67 -7.34 -15.21
N SER A 3 6.51 -7.21 -16.25
CA SER A 3 6.13 -7.53 -17.65
C SER A 3 5.81 -9.01 -17.89
N SER A 4 6.14 -9.89 -16.95
CA SER A 4 5.80 -11.32 -16.99
C SER A 4 4.53 -11.66 -16.20
N GLY A 5 3.79 -10.65 -15.71
CA GLY A 5 2.56 -10.86 -14.95
C GLY A 5 2.77 -11.28 -13.50
N GLN A 6 4.01 -11.23 -12.99
CA GLN A 6 4.31 -11.62 -11.62
C GLN A 6 4.04 -10.48 -10.64
N ALA A 7 3.53 -10.82 -9.47
CA ALA A 7 3.44 -9.89 -8.35
C ALA A 7 4.86 -9.52 -7.89
N VAL A 8 5.14 -8.21 -7.83
CA VAL A 8 6.41 -7.67 -7.38
C VAL A 8 6.12 -6.53 -6.41
N LEU A 9 7.01 -6.35 -5.43
CA LEU A 9 6.93 -5.24 -4.49
C LEU A 9 7.05 -3.91 -5.25
N CYS A 10 6.28 -2.90 -4.84
CA CYS A 10 6.42 -1.56 -5.40
C CYS A 10 7.79 -0.98 -5.02
N SER A 11 8.43 -0.30 -5.97
CA SER A 11 9.81 0.21 -5.82
C SER A 11 9.90 1.73 -5.82
N ALA A 12 8.78 2.43 -6.07
CA ALA A 12 8.67 3.88 -5.96
C ALA A 12 7.36 4.32 -5.31
N ALA A 13 7.38 5.49 -4.67
CA ALA A 13 6.19 6.09 -4.06
C ALA A 13 5.11 6.51 -5.10
N THR A 14 5.51 6.64 -6.36
CA THR A 14 4.68 6.98 -7.51
C THR A 14 4.02 5.76 -8.16
N ASP A 15 4.37 4.55 -7.74
CA ASP A 15 3.82 3.33 -8.33
C ASP A 15 2.32 3.20 -8.04
N ARG A 16 1.60 2.57 -8.97
CA ARG A 16 0.23 2.13 -8.76
C ARG A 16 0.24 0.69 -8.23
N PRO A 17 0.04 0.45 -6.92
CA PRO A 17 -0.07 -0.90 -6.41
C PRO A 17 -1.35 -1.57 -6.94
N ILE A 18 -1.29 -2.88 -7.13
CA ILE A 18 -2.46 -3.69 -7.55
C ILE A 18 -3.27 -4.21 -6.35
N GLY A 19 -2.72 -4.10 -5.15
CA GLY A 19 -3.31 -4.64 -3.93
C GLY A 19 -2.27 -4.93 -2.86
N VAL A 20 -2.68 -5.67 -1.82
CA VAL A 20 -1.86 -6.02 -0.66
C VAL A 20 -1.66 -7.54 -0.61
N LEU A 21 -0.41 -7.98 -0.49
CA LEU A 21 -0.02 -9.39 -0.40
C LEU A 21 -0.53 -10.03 0.91
N GLN A 22 -1.15 -11.21 0.83
CA GLN A 22 -1.80 -11.87 1.97
C GLN A 22 -1.09 -13.13 2.49
N ASN A 23 -0.23 -13.76 1.68
CA ASN A 23 0.28 -15.11 1.94
C ASN A 23 1.81 -15.23 1.98
N THR A 24 2.56 -14.13 1.89
CA THR A 24 4.04 -14.07 1.98
C THR A 24 4.76 -15.22 1.21
N PRO A 25 4.49 -15.41 -0.09
CA PRO A 25 5.11 -16.45 -0.91
C PRO A 25 6.62 -16.21 -1.08
N GLU A 26 7.36 -17.29 -1.31
CA GLU A 26 8.71 -17.21 -1.84
C GLU A 26 8.71 -16.83 -3.33
N SER A 27 9.88 -16.44 -3.86
CA SER A 27 9.99 -16.03 -5.25
C SER A 27 9.62 -17.17 -6.20
N GLY A 28 8.58 -16.96 -7.00
CA GLY A 28 8.08 -17.93 -7.98
C GLY A 28 6.88 -18.74 -7.49
N GLU A 29 6.48 -18.60 -6.24
CA GLU A 29 5.26 -19.20 -5.71
C GLU A 29 4.02 -18.33 -5.99
N GLU A 30 2.84 -18.92 -5.78
CA GLU A 30 1.56 -18.25 -6.00
C GLU A 30 1.33 -17.12 -4.98
N ALA A 31 1.00 -15.92 -5.46
CA ALA A 31 0.72 -14.76 -4.63
C ALA A 31 -0.80 -14.47 -4.54
N SER A 32 -1.32 -14.39 -3.32
CA SER A 32 -2.68 -13.92 -3.03
C SER A 32 -2.65 -12.43 -2.73
N VAL A 33 -3.41 -11.65 -3.52
CA VAL A 33 -3.43 -10.18 -3.46
C VAL A 33 -4.85 -9.69 -3.21
N LEU A 34 -5.05 -8.94 -2.12
CA LEU A 34 -6.30 -8.22 -1.87
C LEU A 34 -6.29 -6.91 -2.67
N VAL A 35 -7.21 -6.78 -3.63
CA VAL A 35 -7.34 -5.59 -4.50
C VAL A 35 -8.17 -4.49 -3.83
N VAL A 36 -9.28 -4.84 -3.18
CA VAL A 36 -10.19 -3.91 -2.49
C VAL A 36 -10.72 -4.57 -1.22
N GLY A 37 -10.75 -3.85 -0.11
CA GLY A 37 -11.31 -4.33 1.17
C GLY A 37 -10.47 -3.95 2.38
N GLY A 38 -10.83 -4.46 3.55
CA GLY A 38 -10.08 -4.30 4.78
C GLY A 38 -8.93 -5.31 4.90
N THR A 39 -7.72 -4.86 5.19
CA THR A 39 -6.53 -5.71 5.36
C THR A 39 -5.54 -5.11 6.34
N LYS A 40 -4.59 -5.92 6.77
CA LYS A 40 -3.36 -5.44 7.41
C LYS A 40 -2.31 -5.08 6.36
N VAL A 41 -1.52 -4.05 6.62
CA VAL A 41 -0.43 -3.59 5.76
C VAL A 41 0.76 -3.19 6.62
N VAL A 42 1.98 -3.39 6.12
CA VAL A 42 3.21 -2.96 6.80
C VAL A 42 3.36 -1.45 6.69
N ALA A 43 3.48 -0.77 7.82
CA ALA A 43 3.69 0.67 7.91
C ALA A 43 5.15 1.05 7.63
N SER A 44 5.38 2.21 7.01
CA SER A 44 6.71 2.77 6.80
C SER A 44 7.19 3.69 7.93
N ALA A 45 6.30 4.04 8.85
CA ALA A 45 6.48 4.97 9.95
C ALA A 45 5.28 4.87 10.91
N SER A 46 5.23 5.69 11.96
CA SER A 46 3.99 5.90 12.71
C SER A 46 2.92 6.46 11.79
N LEU A 47 1.75 5.82 11.75
CA LEU A 47 0.62 6.20 10.91
C LEU A 47 -0.68 6.14 11.73
N ASP A 48 -1.30 7.30 11.89
CA ASP A 48 -2.53 7.45 12.67
C ASP A 48 -3.78 7.08 11.87
N GLU A 49 -4.87 6.80 12.59
CA GLU A 49 -6.19 6.57 12.01
C GLU A 49 -6.65 7.76 11.14
N GLY A 50 -7.32 7.45 10.02
CA GLY A 50 -7.74 8.45 9.04
C GLY A 50 -6.64 8.90 8.07
N THR A 51 -5.37 8.54 8.30
CA THR A 51 -4.28 8.85 7.36
C THR A 51 -4.53 8.19 6.00
N LEU A 52 -4.45 8.97 4.92
CA LEU A 52 -4.43 8.42 3.57
C LEU A 52 -3.07 7.76 3.31
N ILE A 53 -3.10 6.56 2.73
CA ILE A 53 -1.90 5.78 2.49
C ILE A 53 -1.71 5.45 1.01
N GLY A 54 -0.46 5.34 0.63
CA GLY A 54 0.01 4.87 -0.67
C GLY A 54 1.32 4.11 -0.50
N THR A 55 1.89 3.66 -1.60
CA THR A 55 3.17 2.94 -1.53
C THR A 55 4.34 3.87 -1.24
N THR A 56 5.40 3.29 -0.68
CA THR A 56 6.75 3.85 -0.55
C THR A 56 7.70 3.14 -1.53
N SER A 57 8.96 3.56 -1.59
CA SER A 57 10.01 2.85 -2.34
C SER A 57 10.37 1.48 -1.77
N ALA A 58 9.96 1.20 -0.54
CA ALA A 58 10.10 -0.11 0.11
C ALA A 58 8.82 -0.97 -0.01
N GLY A 59 7.83 -0.55 -0.79
CA GLY A 59 6.54 -1.23 -0.94
C GLY A 59 5.70 -1.29 0.33
N LYS A 60 6.03 -0.48 1.34
CA LYS A 60 5.26 -0.30 2.59
C LYS A 60 4.21 0.78 2.43
N ALA A 61 3.21 0.79 3.30
CA ALA A 61 2.25 1.88 3.42
C ALA A 61 2.94 3.13 4.00
N GLY A 62 2.92 4.22 3.25
CA GLY A 62 3.36 5.53 3.70
C GLY A 62 2.25 6.56 3.57
N ALA A 63 2.26 7.56 4.44
CA ALA A 63 1.31 8.67 4.42
C ALA A 63 1.33 9.39 3.06
N LYS A 64 0.14 9.80 2.60
CA LYS A 64 -0.07 10.64 1.43
C LYS A 64 -0.84 11.88 1.85
N VAL A 65 -0.32 13.04 1.52
CA VAL A 65 -0.90 14.33 1.90
C VAL A 65 -1.66 14.91 0.70
N PRO A 66 -3.00 15.04 0.81
CA PRO A 66 -3.84 15.73 -0.16
C PRO A 66 -3.23 17.05 -0.64
N GLY A 67 -3.15 17.26 -1.95
CA GLY A 67 -2.69 18.54 -2.52
C GLY A 67 -1.17 18.74 -2.57
N THR A 68 -0.38 17.86 -1.94
CA THR A 68 1.10 17.94 -1.95
C THR A 68 1.70 16.82 -2.81
N ASP A 69 1.19 15.60 -2.63
CA ASP A 69 1.69 14.38 -3.25
C ASP A 69 1.18 14.16 -4.69
N THR A 70 1.36 15.17 -5.55
CA THR A 70 0.76 15.26 -6.90
C THR A 70 1.06 14.09 -7.84
N THR A 71 2.18 13.39 -7.63
CA THR A 71 2.61 12.26 -8.45
C THR A 71 2.32 10.90 -7.82
N ASN A 72 1.84 10.88 -6.57
CA ASN A 72 1.58 9.65 -5.83
C ASN A 72 0.11 9.24 -5.94
N TYR A 73 -0.16 7.99 -5.56
CA TYR A 73 -1.51 7.46 -5.47
C TYR A 73 -1.89 7.22 -4.02
N ALA A 74 -3.05 7.71 -3.63
CA ALA A 74 -3.71 7.34 -2.37
C ALA A 74 -4.60 6.12 -2.67
N VAL A 75 -4.32 5.01 -2.00
CA VAL A 75 -4.94 3.70 -2.28
C VAL A 75 -5.69 3.13 -1.07
N GLY A 76 -5.73 3.86 0.04
CA GLY A 76 -6.50 3.45 1.21
C GLY A 76 -6.45 4.46 2.35
N THR A 77 -7.16 4.11 3.41
CA THR A 77 -7.24 4.90 4.65
C THR A 77 -7.01 4.00 5.86
N VAL A 78 -6.18 4.45 6.78
CA VAL A 78 -5.89 3.73 8.04
C VAL A 78 -7.13 3.73 8.93
N ILE A 79 -7.48 2.56 9.46
CA ILE A 79 -8.57 2.36 10.43
C ILE A 79 -8.07 1.87 11.80
N PHE A 80 -6.85 1.35 11.88
CA PHE A 80 -6.14 1.10 13.14
C PHE A 80 -4.66 1.45 12.93
N ALA A 81 -4.13 2.28 13.82
CA ALA A 81 -2.80 2.86 13.70
C ALA A 81 -1.64 1.85 13.84
N ALA A 82 -0.47 2.26 13.36
CA ALA A 82 0.83 1.67 13.69
C ALA A 82 1.71 2.75 14.32
N GLY A 83 2.51 2.38 15.32
CA GLY A 83 3.37 3.32 16.06
C GLY A 83 4.78 3.45 15.48
N ALA A 84 5.21 2.53 14.61
CA ALA A 84 6.55 2.55 14.03
C ALA A 84 6.62 1.90 12.64
N ASP A 85 7.77 2.07 11.98
CA ASP A 85 8.12 1.32 10.77
C ASP A 85 8.11 -0.19 11.05
N LEU A 86 7.74 -0.99 10.04
CA LEU A 86 7.61 -2.45 10.08
C LEU A 86 6.44 -3.00 10.94
N GLU A 87 5.74 -2.16 11.68
CA GLU A 87 4.51 -2.57 12.35
C GLU A 87 3.35 -2.76 11.38
N LEU A 88 2.34 -3.52 11.79
CA LEU A 88 1.12 -3.71 11.02
C LEU A 88 0.07 -2.69 11.43
N LEU A 89 -0.41 -1.94 10.45
CA LEU A 89 -1.66 -1.17 10.57
C LEU A 89 -2.81 -1.93 9.92
N THR A 90 -4.04 -1.54 10.23
CA THR A 90 -5.22 -1.99 9.47
C THR A 90 -5.74 -0.85 8.63
N ALA A 91 -6.05 -1.12 7.36
CA ALA A 91 -6.58 -0.13 6.43
C ALA A 91 -7.70 -0.72 5.57
N VAL A 92 -8.58 0.15 5.09
CA VAL A 92 -9.46 -0.16 3.95
C VAL A 92 -8.76 0.35 2.70
N VAL A 93 -8.50 -0.56 1.76
CA VAL A 93 -7.79 -0.27 0.50
C VAL A 93 -8.74 -0.37 -0.70
N ASN A 94 -8.47 0.46 -1.70
CA ASN A 94 -9.05 0.38 -3.03
C ASN A 94 -7.94 0.61 -4.06
N CYS A 95 -7.29 -0.48 -4.49
CA CYS A 95 -6.27 -0.46 -5.53
C CYS A 95 -6.86 -0.62 -6.94
N ALA A 96 -8.16 -0.90 -7.06
CA ALA A 96 -8.84 -1.05 -8.36
C ALA A 96 -9.05 0.30 -9.07
N ALA A 97 -9.26 1.37 -8.30
CA ALA A 97 -9.44 2.73 -8.82
C ALA A 97 -8.67 3.74 -7.94
N PRO A 98 -7.32 3.71 -7.95
CA PRO A 98 -6.52 4.55 -7.08
C PRO A 98 -6.66 6.02 -7.47
N ALA A 99 -7.01 6.87 -6.51
CA ALA A 99 -7.04 8.31 -6.70
C ALA A 99 -5.63 8.88 -6.65
N ARG A 100 -5.42 9.99 -7.36
CA ARG A 100 -4.24 10.82 -7.10
C ARG A 100 -4.34 11.40 -5.70
N ALA A 101 -3.19 11.52 -5.05
CA ALA A 101 -3.12 12.20 -3.77
C ALA A 101 -3.19 13.73 -3.92
N ALA A 102 -3.27 14.29 -5.13
CA ALA A 102 -3.64 15.68 -5.38
C ALA A 102 -4.40 15.80 -6.70
#